data_AF-A0A3M9ZTC8-F1
#
_entry.id   AF-A0A3M9ZTC8-F1
#
_cell.length_a   1.000
_cell.length_b   1.000
_cell.length_c   1.000
_cell.angle_alpha   90.00
_cell.angle_beta   90.00
_cell.angle_gamma   90.00
#
_symmetry.space_group_name_H-M   'P 1'
#
loop_
_entity.id
_entity.type
_entity.pdbx_description
1 polymer ?
#
loop_
_entity_poly.entity_id
_entity_poly.type
_entity_poly.pdbx_seq_one_letter_code
_entity_poly.pdbx_strand_id
1 'polypeptide(L)' 'MSGRTRELEVAGSSPFEGSGVFEAVISLAASRPGDEAASSRSFEALWRSEFHLRVRDGRFA' A
#
# COMPACT_ATOMS: atom_id res chain seq x y z
N MET A 1 -11.83 -24.39 -14.90
CA MET A 1 -11.23 -24.37 -13.55
C MET A 1 -11.45 -22.99 -12.96
N SER A 2 -12.28 -22.86 -11.91
CA SER A 2 -12.45 -21.58 -11.21
C SER A 2 -11.27 -21.42 -10.26
N GLY A 3 -10.19 -20.77 -10.71
CA GLY A 3 -9.11 -20.39 -9.81
C GLY A 3 -9.65 -19.42 -8.77
N ARG A 4 -9.49 -19.73 -7.48
CA ARG A 4 -9.78 -18.77 -6.40
C ARG A 4 -8.87 -17.57 -6.59
N THR A 5 -9.43 -16.44 -7.00
CA THR A 5 -8.75 -15.15 -6.93
C THR A 5 -8.41 -14.90 -5.47
N ARG A 6 -7.13 -14.72 -5.16
CA ARG A 6 -6.69 -14.28 -3.83
C ARG A 6 -6.61 -12.77 -3.89
N GLU A 7 -7.66 -12.13 -3.38
CA GLU A 7 -7.69 -10.67 -3.21
C GLU A 7 -6.99 -10.31 -1.89
N LEU A 8 -6.21 -9.24 -1.94
CA LEU A 8 -5.56 -8.65 -0.79
C LEU A 8 -6.19 -7.27 -0.58
N GLU A 9 -6.90 -7.11 0.53
CA GLU A 9 -7.48 -5.84 0.93
C GLU A 9 -6.49 -5.07 1.81
N VAL A 10 -6.34 -3.77 1.56
CA VAL A 10 -5.43 -2.90 2.30
C VAL A 10 -6.20 -1.70 2.80
N ALA A 11 -6.40 -1.63 4.12
CA ALA A 11 -7.09 -0.53 4.78
C ALA A 11 -6.24 0.01 5.94
N GLY A 12 -6.42 1.28 6.28
CA GLY A 12 -5.61 1.92 7.30
C GLY A 12 -5.96 3.38 7.57
N SER A 13 -5.21 3.97 8.50
CA SER A 13 -5.24 5.40 8.75
C SER A 13 -4.46 6.14 7.67
N SER A 14 -5.04 7.21 7.13
CA SER A 14 -4.39 8.06 6.15
C SER A 14 -3.20 8.81 6.78
N PRO A 15 -2.03 8.84 6.13
CA PRO A 15 -0.95 9.75 6.49
C PRO A 15 -1.16 11.18 5.93
N PHE A 16 -2.15 11.36 5.06
CA PHE A 16 -2.46 12.65 4.43
C PHE A 16 -3.44 13.47 5.28
N GLU A 17 -3.27 14.79 5.26
CA GLU A 17 -4.23 15.73 5.83
C GLU A 17 -5.46 15.87 4.92
N GLY A 18 -6.65 15.67 5.48
CA GLY A 18 -7.92 15.83 4.77
C GLY A 18 -8.38 14.58 3.99
N SER A 19 -9.50 14.73 3.29
CA SER A 19 -10.08 13.70 2.42
C SER A 19 -9.78 14.02 0.96
N GLY A 20 -9.60 13.00 0.12
CA GLY A 20 -9.22 13.20 -1.28
C GLY A 20 -8.79 11.91 -1.98
N VAL A 21 -8.23 12.05 -3.17
CA VAL A 21 -7.57 10.97 -3.91
C VAL A 21 -6.09 11.32 -4.00
N PHE A 22 -5.24 10.38 -3.59
CA PHE A 22 -3.80 10.56 -3.51
C PHE A 22 -3.09 9.48 -4.32
N GLU A 23 -1.93 9.80 -4.89
CA GLU A 23 -1.07 8.79 -5.48
C GLU A 23 -0.41 7.97 -4.37
N ALA A 24 -0.46 6.65 -4.50
CA ALA A 24 0.15 5.71 -3.57
C ALA A 24 0.89 4.62 -4.33
N VAL A 25 1.99 4.15 -3.76
CA VAL A 25 2.72 2.99 -4.26
C VAL A 25 2.56 1.86 -3.26
N ILE A 26 2.04 0.73 -3.72
CA ILE A 26 2.01 -0.50 -2.91
C ILE A 26 3.17 -1.36 -3.37
N SER A 27 3.96 -1.87 -2.42
CA SER A 27 5.08 -2.78 -2.66
C SER A 27 4.93 -4.03 -1.80
N LEU A 28 5.17 -5.21 -2.40
CA LEU A 28 5.22 -6.48 -1.70
C LEU A 28 6.67 -6.95 -1.62
N ALA A 29 7.13 -7.29 -0.41
CA ALA A 29 8.48 -7.81 -0.16
C ALA A 29 8.39 -9.25 0.36
N ALA A 30 9.42 -10.06 0.11
CA ALA A 30 9.49 -11.45 0.58
C ALA A 30 9.52 -11.57 2.11
N SER A 31 10.08 -10.56 2.77
CA SER A 31 10.19 -10.45 4.22
C SER A 31 9.96 -9.00 4.64
N ARG A 32 9.63 -8.77 5.91
CA ARG A 32 9.47 -7.42 6.46
C ARG A 32 10.79 -6.65 6.33
N PRO A 33 10.84 -5.52 5.60
CA PRO A 33 12.03 -4.68 5.57
C PRO A 33 12.35 -4.12 6.96
N GLY A 34 13.63 -3.81 7.22
CA GLY A 34 13.99 -2.99 8.38
C GLY A 34 13.35 -1.60 8.29
N ASP A 35 13.13 -0.95 9.43
CA ASP A 35 12.35 0.31 9.48
C ASP A 35 13.00 1.44 8.64
N GLU A 36 14.34 1.55 8.63
CA GLU A 36 15.07 2.50 7.78
C GLU A 36 14.91 2.19 6.29
N ALA A 37 14.98 0.91 5.91
CA ALA A 37 14.81 0.49 4.53
C ALA A 37 13.36 0.73 4.06
N ALA A 38 12.37 0.51 4.93
CA ALA A 38 10.96 0.79 4.67
C ALA A 38 10.71 2.29 4.44
N SER A 39 11.23 3.17 5.30
CA SER A 39 11.03 4.62 5.20
C SER A 39 11.75 5.24 4.00
N SER A 40 12.97 4.79 3.70
CA SER A 40 13.76 5.22 2.53
C SER A 40 13.35 4.52 1.23
N ARG A 41 12.46 3.52 1.30
CA ARG A 41 12.00 2.70 0.16
C ARG A 41 13.15 1.96 -0.55
N SER A 42 14.20 1.61 0.17
CA SER A 42 15.43 1.00 -0.35
C SER A 42 15.46 -0.54 -0.27
N PHE A 43 14.31 -1.17 -0.05
CA PHE A 43 14.17 -2.63 0.02
C PHE A 43 13.81 -3.27 -1.33
N GLU A 44 14.13 -4.55 -1.46
CA GLU A 44 13.75 -5.37 -2.62
C GLU A 44 12.25 -5.68 -2.59
N ALA A 45 11.54 -5.26 -3.63
CA ALA A 45 10.13 -5.57 -3.82
C ALA A 45 9.97 -6.68 -4.85
N LEU A 46 9.22 -7.73 -4.50
CA LEU A 46 8.76 -8.77 -5.42
C LEU A 46 7.73 -8.23 -6.41
N TRP A 47 6.96 -7.22 -5.98
CA TRP A 47 5.97 -6.55 -6.78
C TRP A 47 5.81 -5.11 -6.31
N ARG A 48 5.54 -4.21 -7.26
CA ARG A 48 5.28 -2.80 -7.01
C ARG A 48 4.31 -2.27 -8.06
N SER A 49 3.34 -1.48 -7.64
CA SER A 49 2.45 -0.77 -8.56
C SER A 49 1.98 0.54 -7.95
N GLU A 50 1.64 1.48 -8.83
CA GLU A 50 1.03 2.77 -8.51
C GLU A 50 -0.49 2.62 -8.46
N PHE A 51 -1.12 3.35 -7.54
CA PHE A 51 -2.55 3.36 -7.29
C PHE A 51 -3.04 4.76 -6.93
N HIS A 52 -4.33 4.97 -7.11
CA HIS A 52 -5.04 6.12 -6.56
C HIS A 52 -5.73 5.70 -5.26
N LEU A 53 -5.17 6.12 -4.13
CA LEU A 53 -5.70 5.85 -2.80
C LEU A 53 -6.78 6.87 -2.46
N ARG A 54 -7.99 6.40 -2.23
CA ARG A 54 -9.09 7.25 -1.76
C ARG A 54 -9.05 7.34 -0.24
N VAL A 55 -8.95 8.56 0.27
CA VAL A 55 -9.03 8.85 1.70
C VAL A 55 -10.34 9.55 2.01
N ARG A 56 -11.02 9.08 3.05
CA ARG A 56 -12.22 9.70 3.61
C ARG A 56 -12.12 9.68 5.13
N ASP A 57 -12.35 10.82 5.75
CA ASP A 57 -12.42 10.97 7.21
C ASP A 57 -11.17 10.41 7.92
N GLY A 58 -9.99 10.67 7.33
CA GLY A 58 -8.69 10.23 7.87
C GLY A 58 -8.37 8.74 7.68
N ARG A 59 -9.13 8.01 6.86
CA ARG A 59 -8.94 6.57 6.61
C ARG A 59 -8.95 6.24 5.11
N PHE A 60 -8.31 5.14 4.76
CA PHE A 60 -8.41 4.50 3.45
C PHE A 60 -8.82 3.03 3.62
N ALA A 61 -9.51 2.50 2.61
CA ALA A 61 -9.90 1.10 2.48
C ALA A 61 -10.12 0.77 1.00
#